data_AF-A0A8J3AT31-F1
#
_entry.id   AF-A0A8J3AT31-F1
#
_cell.length_a   1.000
_cell.length_b   1.000
_cell.length_c   1.000
_cell.angle_alpha   90.00
_cell.angle_beta   90.00
_cell.angle_gamma   90.00
#
_symmetry.space_group_name_H-M   'P 1'
#
loop_
_entity.id
_entity.type
_entity.pdbx_description
1 polymer ?
#
loop_
_entity_poly.entity_id
_entity_poly.type
_entity_poly.pdbx_seq_one_letter_code
_entity_poly.pdbx_strand_id
1 'polypeptide(L)'
;MLSNKKLVLSMTLALSLTLSACGTEEDKSIKSGSDDMIQTITDLKSQVADNDETKAKESGEALEESWEKFEDSVKDKDADLYEKVETPLHIIEAGVKVSPLDADTLNKAADDLNDVLNEVKDLK
;
A
#
# COMPACT_ATOMS: atom_id res chain seq x y z
N MET A 1 -65.42 13.52 12.25
CA MET A 1 -65.22 12.09 11.97
C MET A 1 -63.74 11.95 11.59
N LEU A 2 -62.86 11.49 12.50
CA LEU A 2 -62.36 10.09 12.59
C LEU A 2 -61.79 9.63 11.23
N SER A 3 -60.54 9.16 11.04
CA SER A 3 -59.46 8.74 11.93
C SER A 3 -58.29 8.28 11.03
N ASN A 4 -57.04 8.41 11.50
CA ASN A 4 -55.88 7.50 11.29
C ASN A 4 -55.38 7.21 9.84
N LYS A 5 -54.08 7.04 9.57
CA LYS A 5 -53.06 6.32 10.34
C LYS A 5 -51.66 6.67 9.78
N LYS A 6 -50.70 6.91 10.68
CA LYS A 6 -49.27 6.97 10.36
C LYS A 6 -48.82 5.60 9.85
N LEU A 7 -47.95 5.58 8.83
CA LEU A 7 -47.14 4.40 8.54
C LEU A 7 -45.74 4.85 8.12
N VAL A 8 -44.91 5.04 9.14
CA VAL A 8 -43.46 5.11 9.04
C VAL A 8 -43.01 3.68 8.72
N LEU A 9 -42.57 3.44 7.49
CA LEU A 9 -41.92 2.18 7.15
C LEU A 9 -40.42 2.34 7.44
N SER A 10 -40.06 2.04 8.67
CA SER A 10 -38.68 1.94 9.13
C SER A 10 -38.03 0.73 8.43
N MET A 11 -37.24 0.98 7.39
CA MET A 11 -36.38 -0.04 6.80
C MET A 11 -35.13 -0.16 7.70
N THR A 12 -35.22 -0.93 8.78
CA THR A 12 -34.04 -1.31 9.56
C THR A 12 -33.19 -2.25 8.70
N LEU A 13 -32.14 -1.69 8.08
CA LEU A 13 -31.04 -2.43 7.50
C LEU A 13 -30.25 -3.04 8.67
N ALA A 14 -30.58 -4.27 9.05
CA ALA A 14 -29.82 -5.04 10.01
C ALA A 14 -28.50 -5.46 9.36
N LEU A 15 -27.49 -4.59 9.41
CA LEU A 15 -26.10 -4.96 9.18
C LEU A 15 -25.62 -5.81 10.36
N SER A 16 -25.90 -7.10 10.29
CA SER A 16 -25.21 -8.09 11.11
C SER A 16 -23.77 -8.19 10.60
N LEU A 17 -22.89 -7.37 11.17
CA LEU A 17 -21.44 -7.54 11.10
C LEU A 17 -21.09 -8.82 11.87
N THR A 18 -21.13 -9.96 11.18
CA THR A 18 -20.45 -11.15 11.67
C THR A 18 -18.96 -10.89 11.53
N LEU A 19 -18.31 -10.47 12.62
CA LEU A 19 -16.85 -10.47 12.75
C LEU A 19 -16.38 -11.92 12.64
N SER A 20 -16.17 -12.37 11.41
CA SER A 20 -15.35 -13.54 11.15
C SER A 20 -13.92 -13.14 11.50
N ALA A 21 -13.38 -13.70 12.57
CA ALA A 21 -11.97 -13.57 12.97
C ALA A 21 -11.01 -14.32 12.01
N CYS A 22 -11.34 -14.34 10.72
CA CYS A 22 -10.55 -14.88 9.63
C CYS A 22 -10.31 -13.71 8.68
N GLY A 23 -9.06 -13.26 8.55
CA GLY A 23 -8.70 -12.11 7.72
C GLY A 23 -9.33 -12.18 6.34
N THR A 24 -9.85 -11.05 5.86
CA THR A 24 -10.47 -10.93 4.55
C THR A 24 -9.44 -11.19 3.45
N GLU A 25 -9.90 -11.48 2.23
CA GLU A 25 -8.97 -11.65 1.09
C GLU A 25 -8.16 -10.36 0.83
N GLU A 26 -8.73 -9.19 1.11
CA GLU A 26 -8.05 -7.90 1.07
C GLU A 26 -6.91 -7.84 2.10
N ASP A 27 -7.15 -8.22 3.36
CA ASP A 27 -6.10 -8.19 4.41
C ASP A 27 -4.93 -9.11 4.07
N LYS A 28 -5.21 -10.27 3.45
CA LYS A 28 -4.17 -11.17 2.96
C LYS A 28 -3.37 -10.54 1.83
N SER A 29 -4.05 -9.92 0.86
CA SER A 29 -3.42 -9.24 -0.28
C SER A 29 -2.53 -8.09 0.18
N ILE A 30 -3.02 -7.26 1.10
CA ILE A 30 -2.25 -6.16 1.70
C ILE A 30 -1.00 -6.70 2.38
N LYS A 31 -1.14 -7.74 3.20
CA LYS A 31 -0.01 -8.30 3.92
C LYS A 31 1.03 -8.92 2.98
N SER A 32 0.61 -9.76 2.04
CA SER A 32 1.54 -10.42 1.11
C SER A 32 2.18 -9.43 0.13
N GLY A 33 1.40 -8.50 -0.42
CA GLY A 33 1.91 -7.48 -1.33
C GLY A 33 2.94 -6.58 -0.66
N SER A 34 2.70 -6.21 0.60
CA SER A 34 3.68 -5.45 1.39
C SER A 34 4.93 -6.26 1.73
N ASP A 35 4.80 -7.55 2.06
CA ASP A 35 5.94 -8.44 2.28
C ASP A 35 6.81 -8.57 1.01
N ASP A 36 6.18 -8.70 -0.17
CA ASP A 36 6.86 -8.77 -1.46
C ASP A 36 7.56 -7.45 -1.80
N MET A 37 6.91 -6.30 -1.59
CA MET A 37 7.53 -4.98 -1.79
C MET A 37 8.74 -4.77 -0.87
N ILE A 38 8.66 -5.16 0.40
CA ILE A 38 9.80 -5.08 1.35
C ILE A 38 11.00 -5.90 0.85
N GLN A 39 10.74 -7.06 0.26
CA GLN A 39 11.81 -7.86 -0.35
C GLN A 39 12.42 -7.14 -1.55
N THR A 40 11.61 -6.57 -2.45
CA THR A 40 12.10 -5.77 -3.58
C THR A 40 12.88 -4.53 -3.14
N ILE A 41 12.50 -3.88 -2.04
CA ILE A 41 13.27 -2.77 -1.45
C ILE A 41 14.66 -3.23 -1.00
N THR A 42 14.76 -4.43 -0.41
CA THR A 42 16.06 -4.99 -0.02
C THR A 42 16.95 -5.20 -1.23
N ASP A 43 16.39 -5.71 -2.32
CA ASP A 43 17.12 -5.91 -3.58
C ASP A 43 17.53 -4.57 -4.21
N LEU A 44 16.62 -3.58 -4.25
CA LEU A 44 16.91 -2.22 -4.72
C LEU A 44 18.10 -1.61 -3.97
N LYS A 45 18.12 -1.68 -2.63
CA LYS A 45 19.23 -1.14 -1.82
C LYS A 45 20.56 -1.80 -2.15
N SER A 46 20.58 -3.12 -2.38
CA SER A 46 21.79 -3.83 -2.82
C SER A 46 22.26 -3.34 -4.19
N GLN A 47 21.34 -3.16 -5.13
CA GLN A 47 21.66 -2.72 -6.50
C GLN A 47 22.16 -1.28 -6.54
N VAL A 48 21.58 -0.40 -5.71
CA VAL A 48 22.06 0.97 -5.51
C VAL A 48 23.47 0.96 -4.92
N ALA A 49 23.76 0.11 -3.94
CA ALA A 49 25.09 -0.01 -3.35
C ALA A 49 26.15 -0.52 -4.36
N ASP A 50 25.74 -1.41 -5.27
CA ASP A 50 26.58 -1.92 -6.36
C ASP A 50 26.67 -0.97 -7.58
N ASN A 51 25.95 0.16 -7.55
CA ASN A 51 25.75 1.07 -8.68
C ASN A 51 25.26 0.36 -9.96
N ASP A 52 24.42 -0.67 -9.80
CA ASP A 52 23.78 -1.41 -10.89
C ASP A 52 22.51 -0.68 -11.35
N GLU A 53 22.68 0.34 -12.19
CA GLU A 53 21.60 1.22 -12.66
C GLU A 53 20.48 0.44 -13.39
N THR A 54 20.83 -0.65 -14.07
CA THR A 54 19.84 -1.44 -14.82
C THR A 54 18.91 -2.17 -13.86
N LYS A 55 19.48 -2.89 -12.88
CA LYS A 55 18.66 -3.61 -11.92
C LYS A 55 17.94 -2.69 -10.94
N ALA A 56 18.57 -1.58 -10.53
CA ALA A 56 17.91 -0.59 -9.69
C ALA A 56 16.64 -0.06 -10.36
N LYS A 57 16.70 0.20 -11.68
CA LYS A 57 15.52 0.58 -12.45
C LYS A 57 14.45 -0.51 -12.49
N GLU A 58 14.83 -1.76 -12.77
CA GLU A 58 13.90 -2.90 -12.77
C GLU A 58 13.19 -3.06 -11.41
N SER A 59 13.93 -2.94 -10.30
CA SER A 59 13.33 -3.01 -8.96
C SER A 59 12.41 -1.83 -8.66
N GLY A 60 12.77 -0.61 -9.09
CA GLY A 60 11.90 0.56 -8.93
C GLY A 60 10.58 0.43 -9.70
N GLU A 61 10.61 -0.08 -10.93
CA GLU A 61 9.39 -0.37 -11.72
C GLU A 61 8.56 -1.50 -11.08
N ALA A 62 9.22 -2.55 -10.58
CA ALA A 62 8.55 -3.67 -9.91
C ALA A 62 7.84 -3.27 -8.60
N LEU A 63 8.34 -2.25 -7.88
CA LEU A 63 7.67 -1.73 -6.69
C LEU A 63 6.30 -1.12 -7.03
N GLU A 64 6.23 -0.30 -8.08
CA GLU A 64 4.97 0.30 -8.56
C GLU A 64 3.98 -0.78 -8.99
N GLU A 65 4.43 -1.72 -9.84
CA GLU A 65 3.59 -2.83 -10.31
C GLU A 65 3.09 -3.74 -9.17
N SER A 66 3.82 -3.80 -8.05
CA SER A 66 3.38 -4.53 -6.87
C SER A 66 2.34 -3.73 -6.08
N TRP A 67 2.58 -2.43 -5.91
CA TRP A 67 1.69 -1.51 -5.19
C TRP A 67 0.29 -1.44 -5.82
N GLU A 68 0.22 -1.27 -7.15
CA GLU A 68 -1.03 -1.19 -7.92
C GLU A 68 -2.00 -2.36 -7.66
N LYS A 69 -1.49 -3.54 -7.24
CA LYS A 69 -2.31 -4.73 -7.01
C LYS A 69 -3.18 -4.65 -5.75
N PHE A 70 -2.84 -3.77 -4.81
CA PHE A 70 -3.52 -3.70 -3.51
C PHE A 70 -3.68 -2.28 -2.95
N GLU A 71 -3.19 -1.25 -3.65
CA GLU A 71 -3.25 0.15 -3.22
C GLU A 71 -4.67 0.63 -2.91
N ASP A 72 -5.66 0.23 -3.70
CA ASP A 72 -7.06 0.61 -3.52
C ASP A 72 -7.60 0.07 -2.20
N SER A 73 -7.22 -1.15 -1.82
CA SER A 73 -7.62 -1.75 -0.53
C SER A 73 -6.97 -1.04 0.65
N VAL A 74 -5.73 -0.56 0.50
CA VAL A 74 -5.08 0.27 1.52
C VAL A 74 -5.79 1.61 1.63
N LYS A 75 -6.08 2.27 0.51
CA LYS A 75 -6.77 3.56 0.45
C LYS A 75 -8.16 3.52 1.06
N ASP A 76 -8.91 2.46 0.81
CA ASP A 76 -10.25 2.27 1.37
C ASP A 76 -10.23 2.08 2.89
N LYS A 77 -9.15 1.50 3.43
CA LYS A 77 -8.97 1.26 4.88
C LYS A 77 -8.33 2.46 5.60
N ASP A 78 -7.32 3.07 4.99
CA ASP A 78 -6.55 4.18 5.54
C ASP A 78 -5.94 5.03 4.41
N ALA A 79 -6.65 6.11 4.04
CA ALA A 79 -6.21 7.03 2.99
C ALA A 79 -4.93 7.80 3.35
N ASP A 80 -4.69 8.09 4.63
CA ASP A 80 -3.46 8.77 5.07
C ASP A 80 -2.26 7.83 4.90
N LEU A 81 -2.44 6.54 5.19
CA LEU A 81 -1.39 5.54 5.01
C LEU A 81 -1.10 5.25 3.54
N TYR A 82 -2.13 5.22 2.69
CA TYR A 82 -1.98 5.20 1.23
C TYR A 82 -1.07 6.36 0.76
N GLU A 83 -1.38 7.61 1.12
CA GLU A 83 -0.59 8.78 0.70
C GLU A 83 0.87 8.73 1.21
N LYS A 84 1.10 8.12 2.38
CA LYS A 84 2.45 7.91 2.92
C LYS A 84 3.26 6.89 2.13
N VAL A 85 2.64 5.90 1.47
CA VAL A 85 3.33 4.95 0.58
C VAL A 85 3.70 5.62 -0.74
N GLU A 86 2.76 6.37 -1.32
CA GLU A 86 2.90 7.05 -2.61
C GLU A 86 4.14 7.95 -2.70
N THR A 87 4.43 8.69 -1.63
CA THR A 87 5.52 9.68 -1.63
C THR A 87 6.90 9.04 -1.83
N PRO A 88 7.38 8.13 -0.97
CA PRO A 88 8.67 7.48 -1.16
C PRO A 88 8.71 6.58 -2.40
N LEU A 89 7.59 5.95 -2.78
CA LEU A 89 7.50 5.13 -4.00
C LEU A 89 7.79 5.95 -5.25
N HIS A 90 7.15 7.11 -5.43
CA HIS A 90 7.43 8.01 -6.54
C HIS A 90 8.86 8.57 -6.54
N ILE A 91 9.45 8.82 -5.36
CA ILE A 91 10.86 9.24 -5.26
C ILE A 91 11.78 8.14 -5.79
N ILE A 92 11.51 6.88 -5.45
CA ILE A 92 12.28 5.74 -5.96
C ILE A 92 12.10 5.63 -7.48
N GLU A 93 10.86 5.64 -7.97
CA GLU A 93 10.53 5.48 -9.40
C GLU A 93 11.21 6.54 -10.27
N ALA A 94 11.28 7.79 -9.79
CA ALA A 94 12.01 8.86 -10.44
C ALA A 94 13.53 8.72 -10.27
N GLY A 95 13.99 8.40 -9.06
CA GLY A 95 15.41 8.36 -8.68
C GLY A 95 16.19 7.28 -9.42
N VAL A 96 15.60 6.10 -9.66
CA VAL A 96 16.25 5.00 -10.39
C VAL A 96 16.43 5.28 -11.88
N LYS A 97 15.82 6.36 -12.40
CA LYS A 97 15.96 6.82 -13.79
C LYS A 97 17.06 7.88 -13.95
N VAL A 98 17.70 8.31 -12.86
CA VAL A 98 18.80 9.29 -12.87
C VAL A 98 20.15 8.57 -13.04
N SER A 99 21.07 9.15 -13.81
CA SER A 99 22.43 8.64 -14.01
C SER A 99 23.47 9.75 -13.78
N PRO A 100 24.44 9.58 -12.86
CA PRO A 100 24.57 8.43 -11.96
C PRO A 100 23.44 8.38 -10.92
N LEU A 101 23.19 7.21 -10.33
CA LEU A 101 22.20 7.06 -9.25
C LEU A 101 22.56 7.98 -8.07
N ASP A 102 21.54 8.64 -7.51
CA ASP A 102 21.65 9.32 -6.22
C ASP A 102 21.37 8.32 -5.10
N ALA A 103 22.44 7.66 -4.64
CA ALA A 103 22.36 6.59 -3.66
C ALA A 103 21.79 7.05 -2.31
N ASP A 104 22.08 8.28 -1.87
CA ASP A 104 21.57 8.79 -0.59
C ASP A 104 20.06 9.02 -0.66
N THR A 105 19.59 9.65 -1.74
CA THR A 105 18.16 9.86 -1.97
C THR A 105 17.41 8.54 -2.10
N LEU A 106 17.94 7.58 -2.88
CA LEU A 106 17.31 6.28 -3.09
C LEU A 106 17.27 5.44 -1.81
N ASN A 107 18.35 5.41 -1.02
CA ASN A 107 18.36 4.67 0.24
C ASN A 107 17.41 5.29 1.26
N LYS A 108 17.32 6.62 1.34
CA LYS A 108 16.38 7.28 2.24
C LYS A 108 14.92 6.98 1.86
N ALA A 109 14.58 7.05 0.59
CA ALA A 109 13.24 6.74 0.12
C ALA A 109 12.90 5.25 0.30
N ALA A 110 13.87 4.35 0.08
CA ALA A 110 13.74 2.91 0.34
C ALA A 110 13.46 2.62 1.82
N ASP A 111 14.17 3.28 2.74
CA ASP A 111 13.93 3.16 4.18
C ASP A 111 12.54 3.68 4.57
N ASP A 112 12.15 4.84 4.06
CA ASP A 112 10.83 5.42 4.32
C ASP A 112 9.70 4.53 3.79
N LEU A 113 9.83 4.00 2.58
CA LEU A 113 8.86 3.06 2.01
C LEU A 113 8.77 1.77 2.83
N ASN A 114 9.91 1.21 3.24
CA ASN A 114 9.94 0.01 4.09
C ASN A 114 9.22 0.25 5.42
N ASP A 115 9.46 1.39 6.06
CA ASP A 115 8.84 1.72 7.35
C ASP A 115 7.32 1.84 7.22
N VAL A 116 6.83 2.56 6.20
CA VAL A 116 5.40 2.70 5.96
C VAL A 116 4.76 1.36 5.56
N LEU A 117 5.42 0.52 4.76
CA LEU A 117 4.90 -0.81 4.41
C LEU A 117 4.76 -1.73 5.63
N ASN A 118 5.60 -1.55 6.67
CA ASN A 118 5.42 -2.28 7.92
C ASN A 118 4.18 -1.80 8.70
N GLU A 119 3.79 -0.52 8.60
CA GLU A 119 2.50 -0.04 9.12
C GLU A 119 1.32 -0.61 8.29
N VAL A 120 1.45 -0.64 6.96
CA VAL A 120 0.42 -1.17 6.03
C VAL A 120 0.08 -2.63 6.32
N LYS A 121 1.08 -3.46 6.64
CA LYS A 121 0.91 -4.88 6.98
C LYS A 121 0.03 -5.14 8.19
N ASP A 122 -0.11 -4.16 9.07
CA ASP A 122 -0.89 -4.28 10.31
C ASP A 122 -2.36 -3.85 10.13
N LEU A 123 -2.76 -3.43 8.92
CA LEU A 123 -4.16 -3.16 8.57
C LEU A 123 -5.02 -4.43 8.68
N LYS A 124 -6.29 -4.24 9.06
CA LYS A 124 -7.29 -5.30 9.32
C LYS A 124 -8.60 -5.03 8.61
#